data_AF-A0A1S3CZR0-F1
#
_entry.id   AF-A0A1S3CZR0-F1
#
_cell.length_a   1.000
_cell.length_b   1.000
_cell.length_c   1.000
_cell.angle_alpha   90.00
_cell.angle_beta   90.00
_cell.angle_gamma   90.00
#
_symmetry.space_group_name_H-M   'P 1'
#
loop_
_entity.id
_entity.type
_entity.pdbx_description
1 polymer ?
#
loop_
_entity_poly.entity_id
_entity_poly.type
_entity_poly.pdbx_seq_one_letter_code
_entity_poly.pdbx_strand_id
1 'polypeptide(L)' 'MLPTQEMEDFVVNLAKECGELVRERNKQKKKVEEKLNAVDLVTETDKEVEKRLIAGISEKYPDHK' A
#
# COMPACT_ATOMS: atom_id res chain seq x y z
N MET A 1 5.50 8.78 -24.28
CA MET A 1 4.56 8.10 -23.38
C MET A 1 3.46 9.11 -23.06
N LEU A 2 2.18 8.75 -23.14
CA LEU A 2 1.10 9.65 -22.72
C LEU A 2 1.24 9.88 -21.20
N PRO A 3 0.99 11.09 -20.67
CA PRO A 3 1.15 11.38 -19.24
C PRO A 3 0.45 10.38 -18.31
N THR A 4 -0.69 9.84 -18.75
CA THR A 4 -1.46 8.82 -18.01
C THR A 4 -0.79 7.46 -17.96
N GLN A 5 -0.10 7.04 -19.02
CA GLN A 5 0.58 5.74 -19.05
C GLN A 5 1.74 5.71 -18.06
N GLU A 6 2.48 6.81 -17.92
CA GLU A 6 3.59 6.88 -16.97
C GLU A 6 3.10 6.81 -15.50
N MET A 7 1.97 7.46 -15.21
CA MET A 7 1.33 7.37 -13.89
C MET A 7 0.85 5.96 -13.60
N GLU A 8 0.20 5.32 -14.57
CA GLU A 8 -0.26 3.94 -14.45
C GLU A 8 0.92 2.99 -14.21
N ASP A 9 1.96 3.05 -15.04
CA ASP A 9 3.13 2.19 -14.91
C ASP A 9 3.81 2.35 -13.55
N PHE A 10 3.92 3.59 -13.05
CA PHE A 10 4.44 3.86 -11.72
C PHE A 10 3.59 3.24 -10.62
N VAL A 11 2.28 3.49 -10.62
CA VAL A 11 1.38 2.98 -9.58
C VAL A 11 1.29 1.45 -9.62
N VAL A 12 1.32 0.85 -10.81
CA VAL A 12 1.35 -0.62 -10.99
C VAL A 12 2.62 -1.21 -10.38
N ASN A 13 3.78 -0.58 -10.58
CA ASN A 13 5.03 -1.08 -10.00
C ASN A 13 5.03 -0.92 -8.47
N LEU A 14 4.61 0.24 -7.96
CA LEU A 14 4.49 0.49 -6.52
C LEU A 14 3.51 -0.48 -5.84
N ALA A 15 2.40 -0.80 -6.51
CA ALA A 15 1.42 -1.79 -6.03
C ALA A 15 2.00 -3.21 -6.02
N LYS A 16 2.81 -3.60 -7.01
CA LYS A 16 3.49 -4.90 -7.02
C LYS A 16 4.45 -5.04 -5.84
N GLU A 17 5.27 -4.02 -5.57
CA GLU A 17 6.19 -4.01 -4.42
C GLU A 17 5.45 -4.16 -3.09
N CYS A 18 4.35 -3.42 -2.91
CA CYS A 18 3.49 -3.57 -1.72
C CYS A 18 2.83 -4.97 -1.65
N GLY A 19 2.45 -5.53 -2.80
CA GLY A 19 1.89 -6.88 -2.90
C GLY A 19 2.89 -7.97 -2.48
N GLU A 20 4.18 -7.81 -2.77
CA GLU A 20 5.24 -8.70 -2.29
C GLU A 20 5.35 -8.66 -0.78
N LEU A 21 5.36 -7.46 -0.17
CA LEU A 21 5.34 -7.30 1.29
C LEU A 21 4.14 -8.00 1.93
N VAL A 22 2.93 -7.81 1.36
CA VAL A 22 1.71 -8.47 1.84
C VAL A 22 1.85 -10.00 1.75
N ARG A 23 2.36 -10.50 0.62
CA ARG A 23 2.57 -11.95 0.41
C ARG A 23 3.55 -12.55 1.42
N GLU A 24 4.61 -11.84 1.77
CA GLU A 24 5.58 -12.27 2.77
C GLU A 24 4.99 -12.28 4.18
N ARG A 25 4.37 -11.17 4.60
CA ARG A 25 3.72 -11.04 5.92
C ARG A 25 2.55 -12.00 6.09
N ASN A 26 1.90 -12.39 5.00
CA ASN A 26 0.84 -13.40 5.03
C ASN A 26 1.29 -14.77 5.54
N LYS A 27 2.57 -15.11 5.36
CA LYS A 27 3.16 -16.38 5.84
C LYS A 27 3.59 -16.31 7.32
N GLN A 28 3.46 -15.15 7.96
CA GLN A 28 3.92 -14.90 9.32
C GLN A 28 2.72 -14.69 10.26
N LYS A 29 2.98 -14.78 11.58
CA LYS A 29 2.03 -14.32 12.59
C LYS A 29 1.83 -12.82 12.42
N LYS A 30 0.59 -12.37 12.56
CA LYS A 30 0.20 -10.97 12.39
C LYS A 30 -0.38 -10.46 13.69
N LYS A 31 -0.15 -9.18 13.98
CA LYS A 31 -0.87 -8.51 15.05
C LYS A 31 -2.18 -7.99 14.44
N VAL A 32 -3.28 -8.62 14.81
CA VAL A 32 -4.61 -8.20 14.38
C VAL A 32 -5.18 -7.23 15.39
N GLU A 33 -5.69 -6.10 14.91
CA GLU A 33 -6.36 -5.06 15.69
C GLU A 33 -7.78 -4.88 15.15
N GLU A 34 -8.74 -4.59 16.03
CA GLU A 34 -10.09 -4.17 15.64
C GLU A 34 -10.09 -2.65 15.37
N LYS A 35 -10.81 -2.22 14.34
CA LYS A 35 -11.02 -0.80 14.03
C LYS A 35 -12.31 -0.30 14.68
N LEU A 36 -13.46 -0.67 14.12
CA LEU A 36 -14.76 -0.24 14.65
C LEU A 36 -15.47 -1.33 15.47
N ASN A 37 -15.24 -2.60 15.13
CA ASN A 37 -15.89 -3.75 15.77
C ASN A 37 -15.12 -5.04 15.48
N ALA A 38 -15.57 -6.15 16.08
CA ALA A 38 -14.93 -7.46 16.02
C ALA A 38 -14.77 -8.09 14.62
N VAL A 39 -15.46 -7.58 13.59
CA VAL A 39 -15.28 -8.05 12.20
C VAL A 39 -14.57 -7.05 11.30
N ASP A 40 -14.28 -5.85 11.81
CA ASP A 40 -13.53 -4.80 11.13
C ASP A 40 -12.08 -4.81 11.61
N LEU A 41 -11.24 -5.58 10.90
CA LEU A 41 -9.88 -5.90 11.33
C LEU A 41 -8.83 -5.14 10.50
N VAL A 42 -7.70 -4.87 11.14
CA VAL A 42 -6.52 -4.28 10.51
C VAL A 42 -5.25 -4.91 11.08
N THR A 43 -4.20 -4.94 10.28
CA THR A 43 -2.89 -5.43 10.70
C THR A 43 -1.83 -4.34 10.62
N GLU A 44 -0.66 -4.62 11.19
CA GLU A 44 0.54 -3.82 10.97
C GLU A 44 0.92 -3.72 9.48
N THR A 45 0.56 -4.73 8.68
CA THR A 45 0.89 -4.78 7.24
C THR A 45 0.05 -3.79 6.46
N ASP A 46 -1.25 -3.68 6.76
CA ASP A 46 -2.14 -2.71 6.10
C ASP A 46 -1.64 -1.27 6.31
N LYS A 47 -1.27 -0.94 7.57
CA LYS A 47 -0.74 0.38 7.93
C LYS A 47 0.61 0.67 7.25
N GLU A 48 1.45 -0.35 7.07
CA GLU A 48 2.75 -0.20 6.40
C GLU A 48 2.58 0.01 4.88
N VAL A 49 1.68 -0.76 4.25
CA VAL A 49 1.36 -0.61 2.82
C VAL A 49 0.80 0.78 2.53
N GLU A 50 -0.16 1.26 3.32
CA GLU A 50 -0.73 2.60 3.14
C GLU A 50 0.36 3.69 3.21
N LYS A 51 1.25 3.61 4.20
CA LYS A 51 2.38 4.54 4.31
C LYS A 51 3.30 4.50 3.10
N ARG A 52 3.63 3.32 2.57
CA ARG A 52 4.49 3.17 1.38
C ARG A 52 3.83 3.74 0.13
N LEU A 53 2.54 3.46 -0.06
CA LEU A 53 1.76 4.00 -1.18
C LEU A 53 1.71 5.53 -1.14
N ILE A 54 1.33 6.10 0.02
CA ILE A 54 1.26 7.55 0.21
C ILE A 54 2.64 8.18 0.00
N ALA A 55 3.68 7.64 0.64
CA ALA A 55 5.04 8.18 0.51
C ALA A 55 5.52 8.17 -0.95
N GLY A 56 5.38 7.04 -1.66
CA GLY A 56 5.81 6.92 -3.05
C GLY A 56 5.04 7.86 -3.99
N ILE A 57 3.71 7.94 -3.83
CA ILE A 57 2.88 8.83 -4.65
C ILE A 57 3.19 10.30 -4.34
N SER A 58 3.31 10.69 -3.07
CA SER A 58 3.63 12.07 -2.68
C SER A 58 5.04 12.49 -3.12
N GLU A 59 6.00 11.57 -3.13
CA GLU A 59 7.36 11.83 -3.63
C GLU A 59 7.37 12.09 -5.14
N LYS A 60 6.65 11.28 -5.93
CA LYS A 60 6.62 11.43 -7.39
C LYS A 60 5.65 12.51 -7.88
N TYR A 61 4.54 12.69 -7.19
CA TYR A 61 3.45 13.59 -7.55
C TYR A 61 3.09 14.50 -6.36
N PRO A 62 3.94 15.48 -6.02
CA PRO A 62 3.75 16.32 -4.83
C PRO A 62 2.48 17.19 -4.87
N ASP A 63 1.91 17.42 -6.05
CA ASP A 63 0.67 18.19 -6.23
C ASP A 63 -0.61 17.33 -6.09
N HIS A 64 -0.49 16.01 -5.99
CA HIS A 64 -1.61 15.08 -5.77
C HIS A 64 -2.06 15.11 -4.30
N LYS A 65 -3.38 15.14 -4.05
CA LYS A 65 -4.00 15.23 -2.71
C LYS A 65 -4.99 14.11 -2.46
#